data_AF-A0A9D5GV25-F1
#
_entry.id   AF-A0A9D5GV25-F1
#
_cell.length_a   1.000
_cell.length_b   1.000
_cell.length_c   1.000
_cell.angle_alpha   90.00
_cell.angle_beta   90.00
_cell.angle_gamma   90.00
#
_symmetry.space_group_name_H-M   'P 1'
#
loop_
_entity.id
_entity.type
_entity.pdbx_description
1 polymer ?
#
loop_
_entity_poly.entity_id
_entity_poly.type
_entity_poly.pdbx_seq_one_letter_code
_entity_poly.pdbx_strand_id
1 'polypeptide(L)'
;MSERVATVVARGDVEIGFQQISEILPIPGAVYAGLIPEAYQKITVFTAGATTHGDRELALEFVSCLSDERHAEVIKAVGLDPVSQ
;
A
#
# COMPACT_ATOMS: atom_id res chain seq x y z
N MET A 1 -8.99 -5.80 17.05
CA MET A 1 -8.10 -5.20 16.03
C MET A 1 -6.98 -6.20 15.81
N SER A 2 -6.76 -6.66 14.58
CA SER A 2 -5.66 -7.59 14.28
C SER A 2 -4.34 -6.85 14.30
N GLU A 3 -3.32 -7.41 14.96
CA GLU A 3 -1.94 -6.91 14.89
C GLU A 3 -1.38 -7.07 13.48
N ARG A 4 -0.45 -6.21 13.07
CA ARG A 4 0.24 -6.29 11.78
C ARG A 4 1.27 -7.43 11.82
N VAL A 5 1.35 -8.21 10.76
CA VAL A 5 2.22 -9.40 10.68
C VAL A 5 3.69 -9.04 10.87
N ALA A 6 4.17 -7.96 10.25
CA ALA A 6 5.56 -7.54 10.40
C ALA A 6 5.92 -7.15 11.84
N THR A 7 4.97 -6.68 12.66
CA THR A 7 5.22 -6.43 14.10
C THR A 7 5.48 -7.73 14.86
N VAL A 8 4.70 -8.77 14.58
CA VAL A 8 4.84 -10.10 15.19
C VAL A 8 6.19 -10.73 14.80
N VAL A 9 6.58 -10.59 13.53
CA VAL A 9 7.88 -11.05 13.02
C VAL A 9 9.04 -10.26 13.66
N ALA A 10 8.96 -8.92 13.69
CA ALA A 10 10.00 -8.06 14.25
C ALA A 10 10.25 -8.32 15.74
N ARG A 11 9.21 -8.76 16.47
CA ARG A 11 9.31 -9.17 17.88
C ARG A 11 9.95 -10.54 18.06
N GLY A 12 9.99 -11.37 17.02
CA GLY A 12 10.54 -12.73 17.04
C GLY A 12 9.56 -13.82 17.47
N ASP A 13 8.25 -13.51 17.57
CA ASP A 13 7.23 -14.50 17.94
C ASP A 13 7.01 -15.53 16.82
N VAL A 14 7.19 -15.11 15.56
CA VAL A 14 7.15 -15.95 14.37
C VAL A 14 8.29 -15.59 13.43
N GLU A 15 8.81 -16.57 12.70
CA GLU A 15 9.95 -16.37 11.79
C GLU A 15 9.53 -15.75 10.45
N ILE A 16 8.35 -16.13 9.95
CA ILE A 16 7.83 -15.74 8.62
C ILE A 16 6.35 -15.41 8.74
N GLY A 17 5.90 -14.41 7.98
CA GLY A 17 4.49 -14.11 7.82
C GLY A 17 4.17 -13.51 6.45
N PHE A 18 2.89 -13.53 6.11
CA PHE A 18 2.37 -13.06 4.82
C PHE A 18 1.33 -11.98 5.03
N GLN A 19 1.52 -10.82 4.42
CA GLN A 19 0.57 -9.71 4.41
C GLN A 19 0.81 -8.85 3.15
N GLN A 20 -0.09 -7.92 2.87
CA GLN A 20 0.11 -6.90 1.83
C GLN A 20 1.40 -6.11 2.11
N ILE A 21 2.12 -5.76 1.03
CA ILE A 21 3.42 -5.08 1.11
C ILE A 21 3.31 -3.73 1.84
N SER A 22 2.22 -2.99 1.56
CA SER A 22 1.91 -1.71 2.22
C SER A 22 1.71 -1.82 3.72
N GLU A 23 1.46 -3.03 4.22
CA GLU A 23 1.31 -3.30 5.64
C GLU A 23 2.61 -3.73 6.31
N ILE A 24 3.64 -4.06 5.52
CA ILE A 24 4.95 -4.56 5.95
C ILE A 24 5.99 -3.45 5.92
N LEU A 25 6.17 -2.75 4.79
CA LEU A 25 7.26 -1.78 4.61
C LEU A 25 7.28 -0.64 5.65
N PRO A 26 6.13 -0.13 6.13
CA PRO A 26 6.14 0.89 7.18
C PRO A 26 6.61 0.40 8.56
N ILE A 27 6.75 -0.91 8.78
CA ILE A 27 7.06 -1.49 10.09
C ILE A 27 8.55 -1.82 10.17
N PRO A 28 9.32 -1.12 11.03
CA PRO A 28 10.73 -1.42 11.20
C PRO A 28 10.94 -2.75 11.93
N GLY A 29 12.11 -3.36 11.73
CA GLY A 29 12.56 -4.54 12.48
C GLY A 29 12.23 -5.88 11.83
N ALA A 30 11.34 -5.93 10.84
CA ALA A 30 11.16 -7.10 9.97
C ALA A 30 11.93 -6.92 8.66
N VAL A 31 12.38 -8.04 8.07
CA VAL A 31 13.02 -8.05 6.75
C VAL A 31 11.97 -8.39 5.69
N TYR A 32 11.85 -7.54 4.67
CA TYR A 32 10.98 -7.85 3.53
C TYR A 32 11.62 -8.92 2.65
N ALA A 33 11.05 -10.12 2.67
CA ALA A 33 11.56 -11.28 1.94
C ALA A 33 11.20 -11.29 0.44
N GLY A 34 10.27 -10.44 0.00
CA GLY A 34 9.83 -10.35 -1.39
C GLY A 34 8.41 -10.88 -1.63
N LEU A 35 8.07 -10.99 -2.92
CA LEU A 35 6.76 -11.43 -3.38
C LEU A 35 6.62 -12.96 -3.30
N ILE A 36 5.40 -13.43 -2.99
CA ILE A 36 5.02 -14.83 -3.19
C ILE A 36 4.82 -15.13 -4.69
N PRO A 37 4.75 -16.40 -5.12
CA PRO A 37 4.53 -16.72 -6.52
C PRO A 37 3.25 -16.07 -7.06
N GLU A 38 3.31 -15.54 -8.29
CA GLU A 38 2.27 -14.70 -8.90
C GLU A 38 0.87 -15.32 -8.84
N ALA A 39 0.76 -16.63 -9.09
CA ALA A 39 -0.50 -17.38 -9.06
C ALA A 39 -1.21 -17.34 -7.69
N TYR A 40 -0.52 -16.99 -6.61
CA TYR A 40 -1.05 -16.91 -5.25
C TYR A 40 -1.14 -15.47 -4.74
N GLN A 41 -0.66 -14.49 -5.51
CA GLN A 41 -0.76 -13.09 -5.13
C GLN A 41 -2.22 -12.62 -5.18
N LYS A 42 -2.61 -11.84 -4.17
CA LYS A 42 -3.90 -11.14 -4.14
C LYS A 42 -3.67 -9.66 -4.33
N ILE A 43 -3.56 -9.25 -5.59
CA ILE A 43 -3.39 -7.85 -5.95
C ILE A 43 -4.63 -7.07 -5.52
N THR A 44 -4.42 -5.99 -4.78
CA THR A 44 -5.47 -5.07 -4.35
C THR A 44 -5.33 -3.78 -5.15
N VAL A 45 -6.34 -3.47 -5.95
CA VAL A 45 -6.37 -2.23 -6.75
C VAL A 45 -7.20 -1.21 -5.98
N PHE A 46 -6.57 -0.10 -5.61
CA PHE A 46 -7.25 1.05 -5.01
C PHE A 46 -7.76 1.97 -6.12
N THR A 47 -9.02 2.40 -5.99
CA THR A 47 -9.63 3.37 -6.91
C THR A 47 -10.17 4.54 -6.10
N ALA A 48 -10.20 5.72 -6.73
CA ALA A 48 -10.75 6.94 -6.16
C ALA A 48 -11.79 7.53 -7.10
N GLY A 49 -12.83 8.14 -6.54
CA GLY A 49 -13.91 8.75 -7.31
C GLY A 49 -14.50 9.95 -6.57
N ALA A 50 -14.91 10.97 -7.35
CA ALA A 50 -15.63 12.12 -6.83
C ALA A 50 -17.13 11.79 -6.73
N THR A 51 -17.75 12.09 -5.58
CA THR A 51 -19.20 11.88 -5.39
C THR A 51 -19.99 13.07 -5.92
N THR A 52 -21.33 12.95 -5.94
CA THR A 52 -22.25 14.05 -6.30
C THR A 52 -22.44 15.07 -5.17
N HIS A 53 -21.92 14.80 -3.98
CA HIS A 53 -22.03 15.68 -2.81
C HIS A 53 -20.67 16.32 -2.49
N GLY A 54 -20.70 17.60 -2.14
CA GLY A 54 -19.51 18.40 -1.85
C GLY A 54 -18.93 19.10 -3.07
N ASP A 55 -17.69 19.57 -2.96
CA ASP A 55 -16.99 20.23 -4.05
C ASP A 55 -16.37 19.20 -5.00
N ARG A 56 -17.01 19.04 -6.15
CA ARG A 56 -16.58 18.09 -7.17
C ARG A 56 -15.26 18.49 -7.82
N GLU A 57 -14.98 19.78 -7.96
CA GLU A 57 -13.75 20.27 -8.59
C GLU A 57 -12.55 19.96 -7.69
N LEU A 58 -12.64 20.30 -6.41
CA LEU A 58 -11.61 19.98 -5.42
C LEU A 58 -11.40 18.46 -5.27
N ALA A 59 -12.48 17.66 -5.30
CA ALA A 59 -12.36 16.21 -5.25
C ALA A 59 -11.59 15.66 -6.46
N LEU A 60 -11.87 16.17 -7.67
CA LEU A 60 -11.15 15.76 -8.88
C LEU A 60 -9.70 16.23 -8.87
N GLU A 61 -9.42 17.43 -8.37
CA GLU A 61 -8.06 17.93 -8.19
C GLU A 61 -7.27 17.03 -7.23
N PHE A 62 -7.88 16.62 -6.12
CA PHE A 62 -7.27 15.67 -5.17
C PHE A 62 -7.00 14.31 -5.82
N VAL A 63 -7.96 13.76 -6.57
CA VAL A 63 -7.76 12.49 -7.31
C VAL A 63 -6.61 12.63 -8.32
N SER A 64 -6.56 13.75 -9.06
CA SER A 64 -5.47 14.03 -9.99
C SER A 64 -4.12 14.10 -9.30
N CYS A 65 -4.06 14.72 -8.11
CA CYS A 65 -2.86 14.80 -7.29
C CYS A 65 -2.37 13.40 -6.87
N LEU A 66 -3.27 12.51 -6.43
CA LEU A 66 -2.93 11.14 -6.05
C LEU A 66 -2.36 10.30 -7.22
N SER A 67 -2.76 10.61 -8.45
CA SER A 67 -2.30 9.91 -9.67
C SER A 67 -1.15 10.61 -10.40
N ASP A 68 -0.63 11.73 -9.88
CA ASP A 68 0.45 12.49 -10.52
C ASP A 68 1.79 11.77 -10.36
N GLU A 69 2.54 11.63 -11.45
CA GLU A 69 3.85 10.97 -11.49
C GLU A 69 4.86 11.56 -10.48
N ARG A 70 4.74 12.86 -10.15
CA ARG A 70 5.60 13.52 -9.17
C ARG A 70 5.47 12.91 -7.77
N HIS A 71 4.39 12.19 -7.49
CA HIS A 71 4.15 11.51 -6.20
C HIS A 71 4.43 10.01 -6.25
N ALA A 72 4.84 9.45 -7.40
CA ALA A 72 5.07 8.01 -7.58
C ALA A 72 6.05 7.42 -6.55
N GLU A 73 7.12 8.15 -6.22
CA GLU A 73 8.11 7.69 -5.24
C GLU A 73 7.56 7.61 -3.81
N VAL A 74 6.65 8.52 -3.44
CA VAL A 74 5.97 8.45 -2.13
C VAL A 74 5.07 7.23 -2.06
N ILE A 75 4.35 6.92 -3.13
CA ILE A 75 3.49 5.73 -3.23
C ILE A 75 4.31 4.43 -3.15
N LYS A 76 5.44 4.35 -3.86
CA LYS A 76 6.37 3.21 -3.78
C LYS A 76 6.96 3.04 -2.38
N ALA A 77 7.35 4.14 -1.73
CA ALA A 77 7.95 4.11 -0.40
C ALA A 77 7.02 3.48 0.67
N VAL A 78 5.70 3.59 0.48
CA VAL A 78 4.71 2.97 1.38
C VAL A 78 4.23 1.60 0.90
N GLY A 79 4.90 0.98 -0.09
CA GLY A 79 4.61 -0.39 -0.53
C GLY A 79 3.41 -0.53 -1.44
N LEU A 80 3.07 0.51 -2.19
CA LEU A 80 2.04 0.53 -3.21
C LEU A 80 2.66 0.75 -4.59
N ASP A 81 1.98 0.27 -5.63
CA ASP A 81 2.35 0.53 -7.02
C ASP A 81 1.61 1.78 -7.55
N PRO A 82 2.31 2.78 -8.12
CA PRO A 82 1.68 3.92 -8.78
C PRO A 82 0.88 3.52 -10.01
N VAL A 83 -0.21 4.24 -10.30
CA VAL A 83 -1.09 3.99 -11.45
C VAL A 83 -0.47 4.44 -12.78
N SER A 84 0.29 5.54 -12.76
CA SER A 84 1.10 6.02 -13.87
C SER A 84 2.47 5.35 -13.82
N GLN A 85 2.72 4.43 -14.75
CA GLN A 85 4.01 3.77 -14.97
C GLN A 85 4.65 4.34 -16.22
#